data_AF-A0A1H4GBS0-F1
#
_entry.id   AF-A0A1H4GBS0-F1
#
_cell.length_a   1.000
_cell.length_b   1.000
_cell.length_c   1.000
_cell.angle_alpha   90.00
_cell.angle_beta   90.00
_cell.angle_gamma   90.00
#
_symmetry.space_group_name_H-M   'P 1'
#
loop_
_entity.id
_entity.type
_entity.pdbx_description
1 polymer ?
#
loop_
_entity_poly.entity_id
_entity_poly.type
_entity_poly.pdbx_seq_one_letter_code
_entity_poly.pdbx_strand_id
1 'polypeptide(L)'
;MTPEEKQQILGRLAAGDVASLGDLNISSYGTLEQLEAVMRLVNVLKVSPLDAENVLDKMVKTLQYSELTINFRGHRFFDENIKERWLNVFETGNTQHYMERRDKLEEKFFDYSNKRWQAGPKDVIDRIETYGKYNSGTNIYFEPSLRPKYGALNFARLTNGPAYFFGSSYMILKQYVKHNCTFTDTDSFTYIHDERDATTLLANYHNLHRLIVNMKEDMLTVLHDIANGLFLVDKYRGYIEAQIHGDILFSRDVEKMCIDNFEISSYPDINIIKQIYEEFARQNNIQLIFK
;
A
#
# COMPACT_ATOMS: atom_id res chain seq x y z
N MET A 1 4.59 -19.09 -25.60
CA MET A 1 4.84 -17.77 -25.01
C MET A 1 4.98 -16.76 -26.14
N THR A 2 4.02 -15.86 -26.27
CA THR A 2 4.07 -14.75 -27.23
C THR A 2 5.07 -13.68 -26.74
N PRO A 3 5.52 -12.75 -27.62
CA PRO A 3 6.34 -11.62 -27.21
C PRO A 3 5.69 -10.76 -26.11
N GLU A 4 4.37 -10.56 -26.20
CA GLU A 4 3.57 -9.82 -25.22
C GLU A 4 3.52 -10.54 -23.85
N GLU A 5 3.25 -11.85 -23.85
CA GLU A 5 3.28 -12.66 -22.63
C GLU A 5 4.67 -12.61 -21.96
N LYS A 6 5.74 -12.64 -22.76
CA LYS A 6 7.11 -12.53 -22.26
C LYS A 6 7.36 -11.16 -21.60
N GLN A 7 6.91 -10.06 -22.22
CA GLN A 7 7.03 -8.72 -21.67
C GLN A 7 6.28 -8.59 -20.34
N GLN A 8 5.04 -9.07 -20.26
CA GLN A 8 4.25 -9.06 -19.03
C GLN A 8 4.93 -9.84 -17.90
N ILE A 9 5.51 -11.01 -18.20
CA ILE A 9 6.27 -11.80 -17.21
C ILE A 9 7.49 -11.01 -16.70
N LEU A 10 8.23 -10.37 -17.59
CA LEU A 10 9.41 -9.58 -17.23
C LEU A 10 9.04 -8.31 -16.44
N GLY A 11 7.91 -7.67 -16.77
CA GLY A 11 7.38 -6.54 -16.00
C GLY A 11 6.99 -6.93 -14.57
N ARG A 12 6.33 -8.08 -14.40
CA ARG A 12 6.00 -8.63 -13.08
C ARG A 12 7.24 -8.98 -12.25
N LEU A 13 8.28 -9.52 -12.89
CA LEU A 13 9.56 -9.79 -12.23
C LEU A 13 10.18 -8.48 -11.71
N ALA A 14 10.18 -7.43 -12.55
CA ALA A 14 10.67 -6.10 -12.16
C ALA A 14 9.92 -5.47 -10.98
N ALA A 15 8.64 -5.74 -10.80
CA ALA A 15 7.92 -5.24 -9.63
C ALA A 15 8.54 -5.76 -8.31
N GLY A 16 8.91 -7.05 -8.26
CA GLY A 16 9.61 -7.63 -7.10
C GLY A 16 11.02 -7.08 -6.92
N ASP A 17 11.69 -6.78 -8.02
CA ASP A 17 13.01 -6.15 -7.98
C ASP A 17 12.96 -4.73 -7.41
N VAL A 18 11.95 -3.93 -7.75
CA VAL A 18 11.76 -2.58 -7.18
C VAL A 18 11.60 -2.65 -5.67
N ALA A 19 10.80 -3.59 -5.15
CA ALA A 19 10.65 -3.79 -3.71
C ALA A 19 12.00 -4.18 -3.07
N SER A 20 12.72 -5.13 -3.67
CA SER A 20 14.01 -5.62 -3.17
C SER A 20 15.10 -4.55 -3.15
N LEU A 21 15.16 -3.73 -4.21
CA LEU A 21 16.07 -2.60 -4.30
C LEU A 21 15.67 -1.49 -3.31
N GLY A 22 14.38 -1.23 -3.16
CA GLY A 22 13.84 -0.36 -2.11
C GLY A 22 14.31 -0.81 -0.73
N ASP A 23 14.23 -2.10 -0.42
CA ASP A 23 14.67 -2.66 0.86
C ASP A 23 16.16 -2.42 1.15
N LEU A 24 17.03 -2.52 0.15
CA LEU A 24 18.46 -2.23 0.32
C LEU A 24 18.71 -0.77 0.70
N ASN A 25 18.01 0.17 0.08
CA ASN A 25 18.13 1.59 0.38
C ASN A 25 17.49 1.96 1.72
N ILE A 26 16.40 1.29 2.10
CA ILE A 26 15.71 1.52 3.37
C ILE A 26 16.56 1.00 4.53
N SER A 27 17.14 -0.20 4.39
CA SER A 27 17.80 -0.91 5.50
C SER A 27 19.14 -0.30 5.93
N SER A 28 19.78 0.53 5.10
CA SER A 28 21.06 1.18 5.41
C SER A 28 20.99 2.17 6.59
N TYR A 29 19.78 2.61 6.97
CA TYR A 29 19.56 3.59 8.05
C TYR A 29 18.89 3.01 9.31
N GLY A 30 18.57 1.71 9.32
CA GLY A 30 17.65 1.13 10.31
C GLY A 30 18.03 1.33 11.78
N THR A 31 19.32 1.25 12.14
CA THR A 31 19.75 1.43 13.55
C THR A 31 19.60 2.89 14.02
N LEU A 32 19.96 3.86 13.18
CA LEU A 32 19.82 5.28 13.51
C LEU A 32 18.35 5.68 13.62
N GLU A 33 17.51 5.19 12.71
CA GLU A 33 16.09 5.50 12.70
C GLU A 33 15.32 4.84 13.84
N GLN A 34 15.74 3.66 14.30
CA GLN A 34 15.22 3.08 15.54
C GLN A 34 15.52 3.99 16.73
N LEU A 35 16.74 4.50 16.85
CA LEU A 35 17.09 5.43 17.92
C LEU A 35 16.27 6.73 17.82
N GLU A 36 16.10 7.26 16.61
CA GLU A 36 15.27 8.45 16.37
C GLU A 36 13.81 8.20 16.76
N ALA A 37 13.25 7.05 16.39
CA ALA A 37 11.90 6.65 16.80
C ALA A 37 11.78 6.59 18.33
N VAL A 38 12.73 5.94 19.02
CA VAL A 38 12.78 5.88 20.49
C VAL A 38 12.80 7.28 21.11
N MET A 39 13.70 8.15 20.63
CA MET A 39 13.79 9.53 21.11
C MET A 39 12.51 10.31 20.86
N ARG A 40 11.83 10.06 19.74
CA ARG A 40 10.55 10.68 19.43
C ARG A 40 9.45 10.28 20.42
N LEU A 41 9.38 9.00 20.82
CA LEU A 41 8.43 8.55 21.84
C LEU A 41 8.66 9.25 23.19
N VAL A 42 9.93 9.43 23.59
CA VAL A 42 10.28 10.16 24.82
C VAL A 42 9.88 11.63 24.71
N ASN A 43 10.20 12.28 23.59
CA ASN A 43 10.03 13.73 23.45
C ASN A 43 8.58 14.15 23.18
N VAL A 44 7.84 13.40 22.37
CA VAL A 44 6.47 13.74 21.96
C VAL A 44 5.46 13.11 22.90
N LEU A 45 5.51 11.79 23.08
CA LEU A 45 4.53 11.05 23.88
C LEU A 45 4.85 11.04 25.38
N LYS A 46 6.01 11.58 25.78
CA LYS A 46 6.49 11.61 27.17
C LYS A 46 6.63 10.21 27.79
N VAL A 47 6.94 9.21 26.96
CA VAL A 47 7.27 7.87 27.43
C VAL A 47 8.58 7.90 28.23
N SER A 48 8.64 7.13 29.32
CA SER A 48 9.87 6.97 30.11
C SER A 48 11.01 6.45 29.22
N PRO A 49 12.23 7.02 29.30
CA PRO A 49 13.38 6.50 28.55
C PRO A 49 13.66 5.02 28.79
N LEU A 50 13.32 4.50 29.97
CA LEU A 50 13.50 3.08 30.32
C LEU A 50 12.50 2.15 29.62
N ASP A 51 11.36 2.68 29.20
CA ASP A 51 10.27 1.91 28.57
C ASP A 51 10.18 2.14 27.06
N ALA A 52 10.86 3.15 26.53
CA ALA A 52 10.67 3.64 25.16
C ALA A 52 10.94 2.57 24.08
N GLU A 53 11.95 1.72 24.26
CA GLU A 53 12.22 0.60 23.35
C GLU A 53 11.09 -0.44 23.35
N ASN A 54 10.57 -0.79 24.54
CA ASN A 54 9.45 -1.73 24.68
C ASN A 54 8.16 -1.16 24.07
N VAL A 55 7.93 0.15 24.22
CA VAL A 55 6.78 0.83 23.60
C VAL A 55 6.94 0.85 22.08
N LEU A 56 8.15 1.13 21.57
CA LEU A 56 8.45 1.08 20.14
C LEU A 56 8.17 -0.30 19.55
N ASP A 57 8.65 -1.37 20.19
CA ASP A 57 8.40 -2.75 19.75
C ASP A 57 6.89 -3.07 19.69
N LYS A 58 6.12 -2.65 20.70
CA LYS A 58 4.65 -2.81 20.69
C LYS A 58 3.98 -2.06 19.54
N MET A 59 4.40 -0.81 19.28
CA MET A 59 3.86 0.00 18.18
C MET A 59 4.21 -0.59 16.82
N VAL A 60 5.47 -1.04 16.62
CA VAL A 60 5.90 -1.72 15.39
C VAL A 60 5.12 -3.02 15.20
N LYS A 61 4.95 -3.85 16.24
CA LYS A 61 4.12 -5.06 16.19
C LYS A 61 2.67 -4.73 15.84
N THR A 62 2.12 -3.66 16.39
CA THR A 62 0.76 -3.20 16.06
C THR A 62 0.64 -2.92 14.56
N LEU A 63 1.60 -2.21 13.96
CA LEU A 63 1.66 -2.00 12.51
C LEU A 63 1.82 -3.32 11.73
N GLN A 64 2.70 -4.21 12.20
CA GLN A 64 2.93 -5.53 11.59
C GLN A 64 1.72 -6.45 11.64
N TYR A 65 0.84 -6.35 12.63
CA TYR A 65 -0.38 -7.17 12.72
C TYR A 65 -1.62 -6.48 12.14
N SER A 66 -1.54 -5.19 11.84
CA SER A 66 -2.64 -4.43 11.25
C SER A 66 -3.05 -4.99 9.88
N GLU A 67 -4.34 -4.95 9.60
CA GLU A 67 -4.91 -5.41 8.33
C GLU A 67 -4.40 -4.51 7.19
N LEU A 68 -3.88 -5.14 6.12
CA LEU A 68 -3.62 -4.44 4.86
C LEU A 68 -4.90 -4.47 4.03
N THR A 69 -5.37 -3.31 3.63
CA THR A 69 -6.70 -3.16 3.02
C THR A 69 -6.65 -2.43 1.69
N ILE A 70 -7.63 -2.72 0.83
CA ILE A 70 -7.92 -1.94 -0.37
C ILE A 70 -9.41 -1.56 -0.32
N ASN A 71 -9.68 -0.27 -0.21
CA ASN A 71 -11.03 0.29 -0.23
C ASN A 71 -11.56 0.39 -1.67
N PHE A 72 -12.85 0.13 -1.85
CA PHE A 72 -13.53 0.23 -3.14
C PHE A 72 -15.02 0.54 -2.93
N ARG A 73 -15.68 1.04 -3.97
CA ARG A 73 -17.13 1.29 -3.94
C ARG A 73 -17.87 0.01 -4.25
N GLY A 74 -18.58 -0.52 -3.26
CA GLY A 74 -19.31 -1.79 -3.35
C GLY A 74 -20.28 -1.87 -4.53
N HIS A 75 -21.02 -0.80 -4.83
CA HIS A 75 -21.96 -0.76 -5.95
C HIS A 75 -21.29 -0.70 -7.34
N ARG A 76 -19.99 -0.37 -7.42
CA ARG A 76 -19.24 -0.25 -8.69
C ARG A 76 -18.21 -1.34 -8.92
N PHE A 77 -17.98 -2.20 -7.92
CA PHE A 77 -16.93 -3.20 -8.00
C PHE A 77 -17.03 -4.07 -9.27
N PHE A 78 -18.27 -4.37 -9.69
CA PHE A 78 -18.59 -5.16 -10.88
C PHE A 78 -18.95 -4.34 -12.14
N ASP A 79 -18.82 -3.01 -12.12
CA ASP A 79 -19.11 -2.16 -13.29
C ASP A 79 -18.07 -2.35 -14.40
N GLU A 80 -16.85 -2.74 -14.02
CA GLU A 80 -15.75 -3.05 -14.93
C GLU A 80 -15.66 -4.57 -15.15
N ASN A 81 -15.05 -4.98 -16.26
CA ASN A 81 -14.71 -6.38 -16.49
C ASN A 81 -13.70 -6.84 -15.43
N ILE A 82 -14.20 -7.30 -14.28
CA ILE A 82 -13.39 -7.80 -13.18
C ILE A 82 -12.43 -8.85 -13.72
N LYS A 83 -11.14 -8.60 -13.50
CA LYS A 83 -10.08 -9.54 -13.83
C LYS A 83 -9.90 -10.54 -12.69
N GLU A 84 -9.03 -11.52 -12.88
CA GLU A 84 -8.59 -12.42 -11.81
C GLU A 84 -7.72 -11.73 -10.74
N ARG A 85 -7.36 -10.45 -10.94
CA ARG A 85 -6.49 -9.66 -10.08
C ARG A 85 -6.94 -8.20 -9.96
N TRP A 86 -6.50 -7.56 -8.88
CA TRP A 86 -6.64 -6.12 -8.70
C TRP A 86 -5.66 -5.35 -9.60
N LEU A 87 -6.15 -4.28 -10.20
CA LEU A 87 -5.44 -3.47 -11.18
C LEU A 87 -5.01 -2.13 -10.59
N ASN A 88 -3.88 -1.60 -11.04
CA ASN A 88 -3.46 -0.24 -10.72
C ASN A 88 -4.04 0.78 -11.73
N VAL A 89 -3.79 2.06 -11.47
CA VAL A 89 -4.35 3.15 -12.29
C VAL A 89 -3.82 3.20 -13.73
N PHE A 90 -2.61 2.70 -13.98
CA PHE A 90 -2.05 2.62 -15.33
C PHE A 90 -2.68 1.47 -16.12
N GLU A 91 -3.26 0.48 -15.44
CA GLU A 91 -3.97 -0.65 -16.03
C GLU A 91 -5.45 -0.36 -16.28
N THR A 92 -6.13 0.33 -15.35
CA THR A 92 -7.54 0.72 -15.51
C THR A 92 -7.71 1.97 -16.37
N GLY A 93 -6.68 2.81 -16.43
CA GLY A 93 -6.72 4.14 -17.04
C GLY A 93 -7.31 5.20 -16.10
N ASN A 94 -6.89 6.46 -16.31
CA ASN A 94 -7.45 7.65 -15.66
C ASN A 94 -7.21 8.87 -16.56
N THR A 95 -7.51 10.07 -16.07
CA THR A 95 -7.12 11.31 -16.74
C THR A 95 -5.60 11.38 -16.92
N GLN A 96 -5.16 11.89 -18.06
CA GLN A 96 -3.73 12.06 -18.35
C GLN A 96 -3.02 12.86 -17.24
N HIS A 97 -3.66 13.93 -16.75
CA HIS A 97 -3.12 14.74 -15.66
C HIS A 97 -2.90 13.92 -14.38
N TYR A 98 -3.82 13.03 -14.02
CA TYR A 98 -3.66 12.16 -12.85
C TYR A 98 -2.50 11.18 -13.05
N MET A 99 -2.43 10.52 -14.21
CA MET A 99 -1.37 9.56 -14.51
C MET A 99 0.01 10.21 -14.52
N GLU A 100 0.16 11.42 -15.08
CA GLU A 100 1.43 12.17 -15.05
C GLU A 100 1.84 12.56 -13.63
N ARG A 101 0.88 12.95 -12.77
CA ARG A 101 1.16 13.25 -11.37
C ARG A 101 1.58 11.99 -10.61
N ARG A 102 0.88 10.88 -10.84
CA ARG A 102 1.21 9.59 -10.23
C ARG A 102 2.59 9.11 -10.67
N ASP A 103 2.90 9.23 -11.96
CA ASP A 103 4.21 8.86 -12.51
C ASP A 103 5.35 9.65 -11.87
N LYS A 104 5.23 10.99 -11.77
CA LYS A 104 6.24 11.83 -11.10
C LYS A 104 6.50 11.44 -9.66
N LEU A 105 5.45 11.12 -8.92
CA LEU A 105 5.53 10.71 -7.52
C LEU A 105 6.21 9.34 -7.38
N GLU A 106 5.73 8.36 -8.14
CA GLU A 106 6.25 7.01 -8.13
C GLU A 106 7.71 6.97 -8.64
N GLU A 107 8.07 7.80 -9.62
CA GLU A 107 9.45 8.02 -10.06
C GLU A 107 10.33 8.58 -8.92
N LYS A 108 9.81 9.53 -8.13
CA LYS A 108 10.55 10.05 -6.96
C LYS A 108 10.86 8.94 -5.95
N PHE A 109 9.92 8.03 -5.74
CA PHE A 109 9.98 6.99 -4.71
C PHE A 109 10.76 5.75 -5.13
N PHE A 110 10.59 5.31 -6.37
CA PHE A 110 11.08 4.03 -6.84
C PHE A 110 12.12 4.16 -7.96
N ASP A 111 12.35 5.37 -8.46
CA ASP A 111 13.39 5.71 -9.44
C ASP A 111 13.35 4.79 -10.66
N TYR A 112 12.19 4.68 -11.33
CA TYR A 112 12.03 3.80 -12.49
C TYR A 112 12.89 4.24 -13.69
N SER A 113 13.34 5.49 -13.76
CA SER A 113 14.34 5.92 -14.74
C SER A 113 15.78 5.56 -14.36
N ASN A 114 15.96 4.91 -13.21
CA ASN A 114 17.20 4.41 -12.66
C ASN A 114 18.36 5.40 -12.60
N LYS A 115 18.07 6.65 -12.24
CA LYS A 115 19.11 7.67 -12.12
C LYS A 115 19.99 7.48 -10.88
N ARG A 116 19.49 6.76 -9.87
CA ARG A 116 20.11 6.61 -8.54
C ARG A 116 20.74 5.23 -8.32
N TRP A 117 20.33 4.21 -9.07
CA TRP A 117 20.84 2.84 -8.90
C TRP A 117 22.21 2.64 -9.57
N GLN A 118 23.29 2.99 -8.88
CA GLN A 118 24.66 2.74 -9.36
C GLN A 118 25.27 1.41 -8.85
N ALA A 119 24.63 0.74 -7.87
CA ALA A 119 25.20 -0.41 -7.16
C ALA A 119 24.39 -1.72 -7.25
N GLY A 120 23.24 -1.72 -7.95
CA GLY A 120 22.43 -2.93 -8.14
C GLY A 120 22.94 -3.83 -9.29
N PRO A 121 22.48 -5.10 -9.38
CA PRO A 121 22.76 -5.93 -10.54
C PRO A 121 22.28 -5.25 -11.82
N LYS A 122 23.14 -5.15 -12.83
CA LYS A 122 22.87 -4.37 -14.04
C LYS A 122 21.61 -4.85 -14.78
N ASP A 123 21.38 -6.15 -14.84
CA ASP A 123 20.21 -6.75 -15.49
C ASP A 123 18.89 -6.42 -14.79
N VAL A 124 18.92 -6.23 -13.46
CA VAL A 124 17.79 -5.79 -12.65
C VAL A 124 17.48 -4.33 -12.94
N ILE A 125 18.51 -3.48 -12.94
CA ILE A 125 18.42 -2.06 -13.28
C ILE A 125 17.87 -1.92 -14.70
N ASP A 126 18.52 -2.48 -15.71
CA ASP A 126 18.09 -2.37 -17.11
C ASP A 126 16.62 -2.81 -17.32
N ARG A 127 16.17 -3.84 -16.58
CA ARG A 127 14.77 -4.32 -16.60
C ARG A 127 13.81 -3.28 -16.03
N ILE A 128 14.11 -2.69 -14.87
CA ILE A 128 13.28 -1.64 -14.28
C ILE A 128 13.20 -0.42 -15.21
N GLU A 129 14.31 0.01 -15.82
CA GLU A 129 14.31 1.17 -16.73
C GLU A 129 13.42 0.91 -17.94
N THR A 130 13.59 -0.28 -18.54
CA THR A 130 12.91 -0.67 -19.78
C THR A 130 11.40 -0.73 -19.57
N TYR A 131 10.94 -1.41 -18.51
CA TYR A 131 9.51 -1.71 -18.31
C TYR A 131 8.81 -0.71 -17.38
N GLY A 132 9.52 -0.03 -16.49
CA GLY A 132 8.92 0.82 -15.45
C GLY A 132 8.69 2.26 -15.86
N LYS A 133 9.44 2.77 -16.85
CA LYS A 133 9.40 4.17 -17.26
C LYS A 133 8.17 4.48 -18.13
N TYR A 134 7.23 5.28 -17.63
CA TYR A 134 5.99 5.60 -18.36
C TYR A 134 6.22 6.46 -19.61
N ASN A 135 7.13 7.45 -19.56
CA ASN A 135 7.46 8.35 -20.69
C ASN A 135 6.23 8.93 -21.41
N SER A 136 5.18 9.29 -20.68
CA SER A 136 3.90 9.79 -21.23
C SER A 136 3.34 8.95 -22.39
N GLY A 137 3.50 7.62 -22.32
CA GLY A 137 3.01 6.67 -23.32
C GLY A 137 3.91 6.48 -24.56
N THR A 138 5.10 7.07 -24.59
CA THR A 138 6.05 6.88 -25.71
C THR A 138 6.99 5.70 -25.52
N ASN A 139 7.10 5.16 -24.30
CA ASN A 139 7.82 3.92 -24.06
C ASN A 139 6.93 2.72 -24.46
N ILE A 140 7.20 2.14 -25.62
CA ILE A 140 6.47 0.95 -26.11
C ILE A 140 6.67 -0.31 -25.25
N TYR A 141 7.71 -0.32 -24.42
CA TYR A 141 8.00 -1.41 -23.50
C TYR A 141 7.43 -1.17 -22.10
N PHE A 142 6.81 -0.02 -21.84
CA PHE A 142 6.20 0.24 -20.54
C PHE A 142 5.20 -0.86 -20.20
N GLU A 143 5.33 -1.42 -18.99
CA GLU A 143 4.48 -2.50 -18.54
C GLU A 143 3.70 -2.06 -17.29
N PRO A 144 2.42 -1.65 -17.44
CA PRO A 144 1.63 -1.07 -16.36
C PRO A 144 1.60 -1.93 -15.10
N SER A 145 1.60 -3.26 -15.26
CA SER A 145 1.54 -4.21 -14.14
C SER A 145 2.71 -4.12 -13.16
N LEU A 146 3.84 -3.53 -13.59
CA LEU A 146 5.02 -3.25 -12.77
C LEU A 146 4.74 -2.17 -11.70
N ARG A 147 3.85 -1.23 -11.99
CA ARG A 147 3.54 -0.10 -11.10
C ARG A 147 2.74 -0.56 -9.87
N PRO A 148 2.93 0.10 -8.71
CA PRO A 148 2.34 -0.35 -7.46
C PRO A 148 0.81 -0.30 -7.51
N LYS A 149 0.20 -1.23 -6.78
CA LYS A 149 -1.21 -1.15 -6.41
C LYS A 149 -1.29 -0.43 -5.07
N TYR A 150 -2.34 0.37 -4.87
CA TYR A 150 -2.45 1.20 -3.67
C TYR A 150 -3.47 0.60 -2.69
N GLY A 151 -3.06 0.51 -1.44
CA GLY A 151 -3.89 0.13 -0.30
C GLY A 151 -3.53 0.95 0.92
N ALA A 152 -3.96 0.49 2.10
CA ALA A 152 -3.67 1.16 3.35
C ALA A 152 -3.68 0.20 4.54
N LEU A 153 -2.83 0.47 5.55
CA LEU A 153 -2.84 -0.28 6.81
C LEU A 153 -3.94 0.25 7.74
N ASN A 154 -4.84 -0.64 8.15
CA ASN A 154 -5.93 -0.33 9.06
C ASN A 154 -5.50 -0.36 10.54
N PHE A 155 -4.41 0.35 10.88
CA PHE A 155 -3.87 0.33 12.24
C PHE A 155 -4.84 0.89 13.29
N ALA A 156 -5.66 1.86 12.90
CA ALA A 156 -6.68 2.46 13.75
C ALA A 156 -7.98 1.65 13.83
N ARG A 157 -8.04 0.45 13.21
CA ARG A 157 -9.22 -0.46 13.24
C ARG A 157 -10.51 0.21 12.78
N LEU A 158 -10.42 1.02 11.72
CA LEU A 158 -11.55 1.76 11.17
C LEU A 158 -12.55 0.80 10.52
N THR A 159 -13.82 0.97 10.86
CA THR A 159 -14.93 0.07 10.47
C THR A 159 -15.19 0.06 8.97
N ASN A 160 -14.90 1.18 8.30
CA ASN A 160 -15.03 1.36 6.85
C ASN A 160 -13.72 1.20 6.10
N GLY A 161 -12.70 0.64 6.75
CA GLY A 161 -11.34 0.66 6.24
C GLY A 161 -10.73 2.07 6.31
N PRO A 162 -9.41 2.16 6.23
CA PRO A 162 -8.68 3.40 6.45
C PRO A 162 -8.79 4.38 5.28
N ALA A 163 -9.04 3.91 4.05
CA ALA A 163 -9.10 4.74 2.86
C ALA A 163 -10.56 4.96 2.38
N TYR A 164 -11.47 5.28 3.32
CA TYR A 164 -12.93 5.32 3.08
C TYR A 164 -13.39 6.27 1.95
N PHE A 165 -12.59 7.26 1.56
CA PHE A 165 -12.88 8.14 0.42
C PHE A 165 -12.94 7.38 -0.92
N PHE A 166 -12.31 6.21 -1.01
CA PHE A 166 -12.36 5.31 -2.16
C PHE A 166 -13.53 4.32 -2.10
N GLY A 167 -14.31 4.36 -1.02
CA GLY A 167 -15.46 3.50 -0.77
C GLY A 167 -15.45 2.94 0.65
N SER A 168 -16.62 2.59 1.13
CA SER A 168 -16.86 2.09 2.50
C SER A 168 -16.80 0.57 2.60
N SER A 169 -16.82 -0.11 1.45
CA SER A 169 -16.42 -1.50 1.29
C SER A 169 -14.90 -1.61 1.11
N TYR A 170 -14.33 -2.73 1.56
CA TYR A 170 -12.90 -2.98 1.42
C TYR A 170 -12.60 -4.48 1.43
N MET A 171 -11.45 -4.83 0.86
CA MET A 171 -10.85 -6.15 0.98
C MET A 171 -9.69 -6.12 1.97
N ILE A 172 -9.51 -7.21 2.70
CA ILE A 172 -8.36 -7.46 3.56
C ILE A 172 -7.45 -8.44 2.83
N LEU A 173 -6.18 -8.07 2.68
CA LEU A 173 -5.16 -8.90 2.07
C LEU A 173 -4.50 -9.79 3.13
N LYS A 174 -4.09 -10.99 2.70
CA LYS A 174 -3.37 -11.93 3.55
C LYS A 174 -2.05 -11.32 4.03
N GLN A 175 -1.65 -11.69 5.25
CA GLN A 175 -0.50 -11.11 5.95
C GLN A 175 0.79 -11.09 5.12
N TYR A 176 1.07 -12.15 4.34
CA TYR A 176 2.31 -12.23 3.57
C TYR A 176 2.46 -11.14 2.50
N VAL A 177 1.35 -10.53 2.05
CA VAL A 177 1.38 -9.48 1.00
C VAL A 177 2.17 -8.26 1.48
N LYS A 178 2.18 -7.98 2.79
CA LYS A 178 2.93 -6.85 3.37
C LYS A 178 4.44 -6.93 3.16
N HIS A 179 5.00 -8.12 2.96
CA HIS A 179 6.43 -8.27 2.67
C HIS A 179 6.82 -7.66 1.32
N ASN A 180 5.86 -7.51 0.40
CA ASN A 180 6.08 -6.87 -0.90
C ASN A 180 5.54 -5.43 -0.92
N CYS A 181 5.39 -4.79 0.25
CA CYS A 181 4.85 -3.44 0.34
C CYS A 181 5.92 -2.45 0.83
N THR A 182 5.85 -1.25 0.27
CA THR A 182 6.37 -0.05 0.94
C THR A 182 5.22 0.74 1.55
N PHE A 183 5.53 1.61 2.50
CA PHE A 183 4.55 2.37 3.25
C PHE A 183 4.97 3.83 3.42
N THR A 184 3.99 4.71 3.44
CA THR A 184 4.12 6.12 3.86
C THR A 184 3.09 6.42 4.95
N ASP A 185 3.41 7.29 5.90
CA ASP A 185 2.53 7.64 7.03
C ASP A 185 1.28 8.44 6.64
N THR A 186 1.14 8.77 5.36
CA THR A 186 0.02 9.53 4.79
C THR A 186 -0.08 9.26 3.27
N ASP A 187 -1.04 9.90 2.61
CA ASP A 187 -1.14 9.99 1.15
C ASP A 187 0.21 10.40 0.54
N SER A 188 0.75 9.56 -0.35
CA SER A 188 2.05 9.80 -0.99
C SER A 188 2.11 11.12 -1.76
N PHE A 189 0.99 11.65 -2.26
CA PHE A 189 0.97 12.95 -2.95
C PHE A 189 1.35 14.12 -2.04
N THR A 190 1.27 13.98 -0.71
CA THR A 190 1.73 15.04 0.20
C THR A 190 3.24 15.27 0.10
N TYR A 191 4.00 14.28 -0.38
CA TYR A 191 5.45 14.34 -0.52
C TYR A 191 5.94 14.79 -1.89
N ILE A 192 5.05 15.12 -2.83
CA ILE A 192 5.48 15.47 -4.20
C ILE A 192 6.41 16.69 -4.24
N HIS A 193 6.28 17.61 -3.28
CA HIS A 193 7.11 18.80 -3.13
C HIS A 193 8.10 18.72 -1.95
N ASP A 194 8.17 17.58 -1.28
CA ASP A 194 9.13 17.39 -0.19
C ASP A 194 10.54 17.30 -0.77
N GLU A 195 11.51 18.01 -0.19
CA GLU A 195 12.90 18.05 -0.65
C GLU A 195 13.75 16.93 -0.05
N ARG A 196 13.26 16.26 1.00
CA ARG A 196 13.94 15.11 1.60
C ARG A 196 14.04 13.95 0.62
N ASP A 197 15.08 13.14 0.81
CA ASP A 197 15.27 11.92 0.04
C ASP A 197 14.08 10.97 0.28
N ALA A 198 13.48 10.45 -0.78
CA ALA A 198 12.38 9.49 -0.73
C ALA A 198 12.70 8.27 0.13
N THR A 199 13.96 7.85 0.14
CA THR A 199 14.45 6.73 0.95
C THR A 199 14.42 7.01 2.44
N THR A 200 14.13 8.24 2.89
CA THR A 200 13.89 8.56 4.33
C THR A 200 12.41 8.60 4.69
N LEU A 201 11.53 8.52 3.68
CA LEU A 201 10.07 8.61 3.81
C LEU A 201 9.39 7.24 3.69
N LEU A 202 9.95 6.37 2.86
CA LEU A 202 9.40 5.04 2.59
C LEU A 202 9.83 4.05 3.65
N ALA A 203 8.88 3.43 4.34
CA ALA A 203 9.12 2.25 5.16
C ALA A 203 8.87 0.97 4.36
N ASN A 204 9.42 -0.15 4.82
CA ASN A 204 9.06 -1.49 4.38
C ASN A 204 8.63 -2.33 5.60
N TYR A 205 8.22 -3.58 5.38
CA TYR A 205 7.76 -4.46 6.46
C TYR A 205 8.77 -4.61 7.62
N HIS A 206 10.06 -4.62 7.31
CA HIS A 206 11.13 -4.82 8.29
C HIS A 206 11.52 -3.52 9.02
N ASN A 207 11.20 -2.35 8.45
CA ASN A 207 11.59 -1.04 8.94
C ASN A 207 10.39 -0.11 9.20
N LEU A 208 9.29 -0.67 9.71
CA LEU A 208 8.05 0.10 10.00
C LEU A 208 8.24 1.19 11.08
N HIS A 209 9.32 1.15 11.87
CA HIS A 209 9.68 2.23 12.80
C HIS A 209 9.92 3.57 12.08
N ARG A 210 10.27 3.56 10.79
CA ARG A 210 10.37 4.80 9.99
C ARG A 210 9.04 5.52 9.84
N LEU A 211 7.91 4.81 9.84
CA LEU A 211 6.59 5.45 9.91
C LEU A 211 6.45 6.22 11.23
N ILE A 212 6.95 5.66 12.33
CA ILE A 212 6.93 6.30 13.65
C ILE A 212 7.82 7.54 13.67
N VAL A 213 8.91 7.58 12.90
CA VAL A 213 9.74 8.78 12.73
C VAL A 213 9.00 9.89 11.98
N ASN A 214 8.23 9.55 10.94
CA ASN A 214 7.66 10.55 10.02
C ASN A 214 6.20 10.95 10.30
N MET A 215 5.39 10.06 10.90
CA MET A 215 3.95 10.30 11.09
C MET A 215 3.64 11.55 11.90
N LYS A 216 2.52 12.20 11.67
CA LYS A 216 2.12 13.38 12.48
C LYS A 216 1.89 13.00 13.95
N GLU A 217 2.03 13.95 14.87
CA GLU A 217 1.94 13.69 16.32
C GLU A 217 0.58 13.15 16.78
N ASP A 218 -0.50 13.57 16.11
CA ASP A 218 -1.85 13.05 16.35
C ASP A 218 -1.94 11.56 15.97
N MET A 219 -1.40 11.20 14.81
CA MET A 219 -1.27 9.82 14.35
C MET A 219 -0.41 8.97 15.29
N LEU A 220 0.70 9.53 15.76
CA LEU A 220 1.62 8.90 16.69
C LEU A 220 0.92 8.57 18.01
N THR A 221 0.11 9.50 18.52
CA THR A 221 -0.71 9.31 19.71
C THR A 221 -1.74 8.20 19.51
N VAL A 222 -2.44 8.20 18.37
CA VAL A 222 -3.42 7.15 18.01
C VAL A 222 -2.74 5.78 17.95
N LEU A 223 -1.58 5.66 17.30
CA LEU A 223 -0.86 4.38 17.22
C LEU A 223 -0.43 3.90 18.62
N HIS A 224 0.08 4.80 19.46
CA HIS A 224 0.46 4.49 20.83
C HIS A 224 -0.73 3.99 21.65
N ASP A 225 -1.89 4.64 21.54
CA ASP A 225 -3.11 4.26 22.23
C ASP A 225 -3.58 2.86 21.81
N ILE A 226 -3.63 2.60 20.50
CA ILE A 226 -3.99 1.28 19.96
C ILE A 226 -2.99 0.20 20.40
N ALA A 227 -1.69 0.51 20.40
CA ALA A 227 -0.64 -0.42 20.83
C ALA A 227 -0.74 -0.79 22.32
N ASN A 228 -1.35 0.09 23.13
CA ASN A 228 -1.68 -0.18 24.54
C ASN A 228 -3.08 -0.79 24.74
N GLY A 229 -3.77 -1.17 23.65
CA GLY A 229 -5.04 -1.86 23.69
C GLY A 229 -6.27 -0.94 23.82
N LEU A 230 -6.11 0.37 23.67
CA LEU A 230 -7.26 1.27 23.58
C LEU A 230 -8.01 1.03 22.27
N PHE A 231 -9.34 1.24 22.31
CA PHE A 231 -10.20 1.14 21.14
C PHE A 231 -10.64 2.54 20.75
N LEU A 232 -10.20 3.00 19.58
CA LEU A 232 -10.61 4.27 19.01
C LEU A 232 -11.74 4.02 18.02
N VAL A 233 -12.97 4.34 18.40
CA VAL A 233 -14.13 4.27 17.50
C VAL A 233 -14.21 5.58 16.71
N ASP A 234 -13.98 5.51 15.40
CA ASP A 234 -14.34 6.50 14.36
C ASP A 234 -13.92 7.98 14.61
N LYS A 235 -12.86 8.21 15.39
CA LYS A 235 -12.35 9.57 15.70
C LYS A 235 -11.12 9.99 14.90
N TYR A 236 -10.49 9.08 14.17
CA TYR A 236 -9.27 9.34 13.42
C TYR A 236 -9.52 9.18 11.91
N ARG A 237 -8.96 10.10 11.11
CA ARG A 237 -9.18 10.16 9.65
C ARG A 237 -7.91 10.01 8.81
N GLY A 238 -6.75 9.81 9.43
CA GLY A 238 -5.52 9.53 8.70
C GLY A 238 -5.38 8.05 8.38
N TYR A 239 -4.47 7.74 7.45
CA TYR A 239 -4.15 6.38 7.07
C TYR A 239 -2.68 6.26 6.70
N ILE A 240 -2.12 5.06 6.91
CA ILE A 240 -0.81 4.70 6.37
C ILE A 240 -1.08 4.16 4.97
N GLU A 241 -0.57 4.83 3.96
CA GLU A 241 -0.68 4.35 2.59
C GLU A 241 0.30 3.20 2.35
N ALA A 242 -0.16 2.17 1.66
CA ALA A 242 0.65 1.03 1.23
C ALA A 242 0.79 1.04 -0.29
N GLN A 243 2.03 0.97 -0.76
CA GLN A 243 2.35 0.72 -2.17
C GLN A 243 2.73 -0.76 -2.30
N ILE A 244 1.84 -1.53 -2.91
CA ILE A 244 1.92 -2.98 -3.03
C ILE A 244 2.61 -3.30 -4.34
N HIS A 245 3.79 -3.90 -4.25
CA HIS A 245 4.62 -4.27 -5.40
C HIS A 245 4.27 -5.69 -5.84
N GLY A 246 3.87 -5.83 -7.10
CA GLY A 246 3.44 -7.10 -7.69
C GLY A 246 1.93 -7.22 -7.87
N ASP A 247 1.48 -8.42 -8.24
CA ASP A 247 0.06 -8.69 -8.50
C ASP A 247 -0.69 -9.09 -7.23
N ILE A 248 -1.96 -8.73 -7.21
CA ILE A 248 -2.92 -9.09 -6.15
C ILE A 248 -4.00 -9.95 -6.81
N LEU A 249 -3.80 -11.26 -6.81
CA LEU A 249 -4.78 -12.23 -7.31
C LEU A 249 -5.86 -12.43 -6.26
N PHE A 250 -7.13 -12.30 -6.65
CA PHE A 250 -8.23 -12.39 -5.69
C PHE A 250 -8.25 -13.74 -4.95
N SER A 251 -8.05 -14.84 -5.68
CA SER A 251 -8.04 -16.20 -5.12
C SER A 251 -6.83 -16.53 -4.25
N ARG A 252 -5.72 -15.80 -4.44
CA ARG A 252 -4.46 -16.05 -3.73
C ARG A 252 -4.31 -15.13 -2.53
N ASP A 253 -4.50 -13.83 -2.75
CA ASP A 253 -4.02 -12.76 -1.87
C ASP A 253 -5.10 -12.11 -1.01
N VAL A 254 -6.37 -12.24 -1.39
CA VAL A 254 -7.48 -11.68 -0.59
C VAL A 254 -7.91 -12.71 0.45
N GLU A 255 -7.96 -12.27 1.70
CA GLU A 255 -8.46 -13.07 2.82
C GLU A 255 -9.96 -12.87 3.02
N LYS A 256 -10.39 -11.60 3.00
CA LYS A 256 -11.76 -11.21 3.35
C LYS A 256 -12.23 -10.04 2.51
N MET A 257 -13.52 -9.99 2.23
CA MET A 257 -14.21 -8.81 1.71
C MET A 257 -15.28 -8.36 2.70
N CYS A 258 -15.24 -7.09 3.06
CA CYS A 258 -16.21 -6.41 3.91
C CYS A 258 -17.03 -5.45 3.06
N ILE A 259 -18.31 -5.77 2.83
CA ILE A 259 -19.21 -5.03 1.96
C ILE A 259 -20.20 -4.22 2.80
N ASP A 260 -20.19 -2.90 2.65
CA ASP A 260 -21.13 -2.02 3.34
C ASP A 260 -22.52 -2.12 2.70
N ASN A 261 -23.52 -2.55 3.49
CA ASN A 261 -24.92 -2.66 3.06
C ASN A 261 -25.49 -1.33 2.57
N PHE A 262 -25.10 -0.22 3.19
CA PHE A 262 -25.56 1.11 2.76
C PHE A 262 -25.00 1.45 1.38
N GLU A 263 -23.72 1.13 1.13
CA GLU A 263 -23.09 1.42 -0.15
C GLU A 263 -23.70 0.63 -1.31
N ILE A 264 -24.02 -0.66 -1.09
CA ILE A 264 -24.66 -1.50 -2.11
C ILE A 264 -26.17 -1.28 -2.24
N SER A 265 -26.82 -0.60 -1.29
CA SER A 265 -28.24 -0.26 -1.40
C SER A 265 -28.56 0.71 -2.55
N SER A 266 -27.52 1.36 -3.09
CA SER A 266 -27.62 2.20 -4.29
C SER A 266 -27.71 1.37 -5.58
N TYR A 267 -27.46 0.06 -5.52
CA TYR A 267 -27.58 -0.84 -6.65
C TYR A 267 -29.07 -1.15 -6.94
N PRO A 268 -29.50 -1.24 -8.21
CA PRO A 268 -30.92 -1.40 -8.56
C PRO A 268 -31.61 -2.59 -7.89
N ASP A 269 -30.89 -3.70 -7.70
CA ASP A 269 -31.37 -4.88 -6.99
C ASP A 269 -30.33 -5.36 -5.97
N ILE A 270 -30.57 -5.05 -4.70
CA ILE A 270 -29.67 -5.41 -3.59
C ILE A 270 -29.50 -6.92 -3.44
N ASN A 271 -30.51 -7.73 -3.76
CA ASN A 271 -30.43 -9.18 -3.62
C ASN A 271 -29.53 -9.77 -4.71
N ILE A 272 -29.64 -9.24 -5.93
CA ILE A 272 -28.78 -9.65 -7.04
C ILE A 272 -27.32 -9.32 -6.74
N ILE A 273 -26.99 -8.09 -6.32
CA ILE A 273 -25.59 -7.75 -6.04
C ILE A 273 -25.01 -8.56 -4.87
N LYS A 274 -25.83 -8.88 -3.85
CA LYS A 274 -25.39 -9.78 -2.77
C LYS A 274 -25.05 -11.18 -3.30
N GLN A 275 -25.90 -11.76 -4.15
CA GLN A 275 -25.63 -13.05 -4.78
C GLN A 275 -24.36 -13.03 -5.64
N ILE A 276 -24.11 -11.93 -6.37
CA ILE A 276 -22.89 -11.76 -7.16
C ILE A 276 -21.65 -11.74 -6.24
N TYR A 277 -21.70 -11.01 -5.12
CA TYR A 277 -20.60 -11.03 -4.15
C TYR A 277 -20.38 -12.41 -3.52
N GLU A 278 -21.47 -13.11 -3.16
CA GLU A 278 -21.40 -14.47 -2.61
C GLU A 278 -20.74 -15.44 -3.60
N GLU A 279 -21.14 -15.39 -4.87
CA GLU A 279 -20.55 -16.23 -5.91
C GLU A 279 -19.09 -15.87 -6.18
N PHE A 280 -18.75 -14.58 -6.28
CA PHE A 280 -17.38 -14.12 -6.44
C PHE A 280 -16.48 -14.58 -5.28
N ALA A 281 -16.95 -14.42 -4.04
CA ALA A 281 -16.24 -14.84 -2.85
C ALA A 281 -16.04 -16.36 -2.82
N ARG A 282 -17.07 -17.14 -3.20
CA ARG A 282 -17.00 -18.60 -3.30
C ARG A 282 -15.97 -19.05 -4.34
N GLN A 283 -15.97 -18.45 -5.53
CA GLN A 283 -15.04 -18.78 -6.62
C GLN A 283 -13.57 -18.49 -6.24
N ASN A 284 -13.35 -17.47 -5.42
CA ASN A 284 -12.01 -17.04 -5.00
C ASN A 284 -11.63 -17.51 -3.59
N ASN A 285 -12.46 -18.30 -2.91
CA ASN A 285 -12.23 -18.74 -1.53
C ASN A 285 -11.94 -17.57 -0.56
N ILE A 286 -12.75 -16.52 -0.65
CA ILE A 286 -12.67 -15.30 0.16
C ILE A 286 -13.75 -15.33 1.25
N GLN A 287 -13.41 -14.94 2.48
CA GLN A 287 -14.41 -14.72 3.51
C GLN A 287 -15.24 -13.46 3.18
N LEU A 288 -16.56 -13.60 3.07
CA LEU A 288 -17.44 -12.46 2.79
C LEU A 288 -18.18 -12.01 4.06
N ILE A 289 -18.18 -10.71 4.33
CA ILE A 289 -18.95 -10.09 5.41
C ILE A 289 -19.75 -8.93 4.83
N PHE A 290 -21.07 -8.97 4.98
CA PHE A 290 -21.92 -7.79 4.81
C PHE A 290 -22.00 -7.07 6.16
N LYS A 291 -21.68 -5.78 6.18
CA LYS A 291 -21.65 -4.93 7.39
C LYS A 291 -22.55 -3.72 7.26
#